data_AF-A0A2D8ASU0-F1
#
_entry.id   AF-A0A2D8ASU0-F1
#
_cell.length_a   1.000
_cell.length_b   1.000
_cell.length_c   1.000
_cell.angle_alpha   90.00
_cell.angle_beta   90.00
_cell.angle_gamma   90.00
#
_symmetry.space_group_name_H-M   'P 1'
#
loop_
_entity.id
_entity.type
_entity.pdbx_description
1 polymer ?
#
loop_
_entity_poly.entity_id
_entity_poly.type
_entity_poly.pdbx_seq_one_letter_code
_entity_poly.pdbx_strand_id
1 'polypeptide(L)'
;MSIDLTIGAIGDVSLKHARQQKNDSIKNLASGKKQDMARKDTGSYSLGLRLENQKKYEAGLSASLQNAMSIAQSQEDALNRMSKLLSRMNELAGMASSTGTLSADRENYQAAFAGFVDDFEKIQNETFNDKSIFGNTMGDEEKQLLESLKTHWLAATEKLVQEEYGWTADSGDSWDLVIEENGAVGGSAAFVRSSWGYSIPANPATDYASEVVKLSIDLPDLTAPHTVGNSTADTLIAHEMVHLLQAQNTYMGDQAGGDPSRDMTWLAEGLAEFIRGADYRANTSINSLGVAALLQKPNSGWGSQSDDYAGAYLAVKYLDNQIRSSGATAVNGVNANEGIKHLTTWMKAQRDANAGASASGLNQYIETHLNATHGYGVGNSTDTSGQAIDDFIADLESVAGGQAYVNGLNLTDTDTGSVHGSEYGGAVKDSAAVVSDDASYISGFTSQLTYESDQTSNPVTMTFSGDGDKSTLNPISPISFGDTTTYNLSSVNSATVTMEYLEALMDSIASLRSTVGANMSVTRNNLDTLSNRTTALAQSVSRTGDTSIEDESLSLAKTAILQQMNLSMRVQANQMVSEVTMTLLN
;
A
#
# COMPACT_ATOMS: atom_id res chain seq x y z
N MET A 1 58.67 74.62 -33.14
CA MET A 1 58.03 74.59 -31.81
C MET A 1 56.67 73.92 -32.01
N SER A 2 56.56 72.62 -31.70
CA SER A 2 55.28 71.92 -31.78
C SER A 2 54.46 72.32 -30.55
N ILE A 3 53.39 73.09 -30.74
CA ILE A 3 52.50 73.47 -29.64
C ILE A 3 51.65 72.24 -29.31
N ASP A 4 51.78 71.77 -28.08
CA ASP A 4 51.15 70.56 -27.58
C ASP A 4 49.62 70.77 -27.40
N LEU A 5 48.89 70.73 -28.51
CA LEU A 5 47.41 70.77 -28.60
C LEU A 5 46.72 69.61 -27.85
N THR A 6 47.51 68.66 -27.35
CA THR A 6 47.07 67.46 -26.65
C THR A 6 46.53 67.77 -25.25
N ILE A 7 47.04 68.79 -24.56
CA ILE A 7 46.66 69.13 -23.16
C ILE A 7 45.23 69.70 -23.07
N GLY A 8 44.82 70.55 -24.02
CA GLY A 8 43.47 71.13 -24.07
C GLY A 8 42.39 70.09 -24.35
N ALA A 9 42.66 69.15 -25.27
CA ALA A 9 41.77 68.05 -25.60
C ALA A 9 41.60 67.06 -24.42
N ILE A 10 42.66 66.77 -23.68
CA ILE A 10 42.62 65.95 -22.46
C ILE A 10 41.76 66.60 -21.36
N GLY A 11 41.83 67.93 -21.21
CA GLY A 11 40.99 68.68 -20.27
C GLY A 11 39.49 68.68 -20.62
N ASP A 12 39.14 68.70 -21.91
CA ASP A 12 37.75 68.59 -22.38
C ASP A 12 37.13 67.21 -22.14
N VAL A 13 37.91 66.15 -22.41
CA VAL A 13 37.51 64.78 -22.11
C VAL A 13 37.29 64.60 -20.60
N SER A 14 38.20 65.11 -19.76
CA SER A 14 38.10 65.02 -18.30
C SER A 14 36.88 65.75 -17.74
N LEU A 15 36.54 66.93 -18.29
CA LEU A 15 35.37 67.71 -17.90
C LEU A 15 34.05 67.00 -18.27
N LYS A 16 34.01 66.38 -19.45
CA LYS A 16 32.84 65.60 -19.89
C LYS A 16 32.58 64.41 -18.96
N HIS A 17 33.64 63.71 -18.55
CA HIS A 17 33.56 62.61 -17.58
C HIS A 17 33.08 63.08 -16.19
N ALA A 18 33.60 64.20 -15.68
CA ALA A 18 33.18 64.76 -14.39
C ALA A 18 31.69 65.15 -14.37
N ARG A 19 31.19 65.74 -15.47
CA ARG A 19 29.76 66.08 -15.62
C ARG A 19 28.87 64.84 -15.69
N GLN A 20 29.32 63.80 -16.37
CA GLN A 20 28.62 62.52 -16.43
C GLN A 20 28.51 61.90 -15.02
N GLN A 21 29.63 61.81 -14.29
CA GLN A 21 29.66 61.26 -12.93
C GLN A 21 28.75 62.03 -11.96
N LYS A 22 28.77 63.37 -12.02
CA LYS A 22 27.86 64.23 -11.25
C LYS A 22 26.38 63.91 -11.52
N ASN A 23 26.00 63.74 -12.80
CA ASN A 23 24.62 63.43 -13.17
C ASN A 23 24.19 62.03 -12.71
N ASP A 24 25.09 61.05 -12.75
CA ASP A 24 24.84 59.70 -12.23
C ASP A 24 24.60 59.73 -10.72
N SER A 25 25.42 60.47 -9.96
CA SER A 25 25.27 60.63 -8.51
C SER A 25 23.93 61.23 -8.12
N ILE A 26 23.47 62.25 -8.85
CA ILE A 26 22.15 62.87 -8.63
C ILE A 26 21.01 61.87 -8.88
N LYS A 27 21.11 61.04 -9.93
CA LYS A 27 20.10 60.02 -10.23
C LYS A 27 20.06 58.91 -9.17
N ASN A 28 21.22 58.47 -8.68
CA ASN A 28 21.30 57.48 -7.62
C ASN A 28 20.70 58.00 -6.31
N LEU A 29 21.04 59.24 -5.92
CA LEU A 29 20.47 59.89 -4.73
C LEU A 29 18.95 60.10 -4.87
N ALA A 30 18.47 60.52 -6.04
CA ALA A 30 17.04 60.76 -6.28
C ALA A 30 16.20 59.46 -6.31
N SER A 31 16.76 58.35 -6.80
CA SER A 31 16.07 57.06 -6.86
C SER A 31 16.28 56.17 -5.62
N GLY A 32 17.21 56.54 -4.72
CA GLY A 32 17.62 55.74 -3.57
C GLY A 32 18.38 54.45 -3.92
N LYS A 33 18.47 54.12 -5.21
CA LYS A 33 19.05 52.90 -5.76
C LYS A 33 20.24 53.22 -6.63
N LYS A 34 21.23 52.33 -6.66
CA LYS A 34 22.36 52.43 -7.58
C LYS A 34 21.90 52.10 -9.01
N GLN A 35 21.67 53.11 -9.86
CA GLN A 35 21.07 52.95 -11.20
C GLN A 35 21.95 52.16 -12.20
N ASP A 36 23.25 52.04 -11.96
CA ASP A 36 24.24 51.41 -12.86
C ASP A 36 25.04 50.27 -12.18
N MET A 37 24.43 49.51 -11.28
CA MET A 37 25.12 48.39 -10.60
C MET A 37 25.76 47.41 -11.58
N ALA A 38 25.07 47.06 -12.68
CA ALA A 38 25.56 46.14 -13.70
C ALA A 38 26.91 46.55 -14.34
N ARG A 39 27.17 47.86 -14.40
CA ARG A 39 28.38 48.44 -15.02
C ARG A 39 29.45 48.78 -13.99
N LYS A 40 29.06 49.15 -12.77
CA LYS A 40 29.96 49.69 -11.72
C LYS A 40 30.36 48.65 -10.66
N ASP A 41 29.52 47.64 -10.40
CA ASP A 41 29.77 46.57 -9.41
C ASP A 41 29.08 45.26 -9.86
N THR A 42 29.77 44.53 -10.72
CA THR A 42 29.25 43.28 -11.31
C THR A 42 29.00 42.19 -10.26
N GLY A 43 29.74 42.20 -9.15
CA GLY A 43 29.59 41.26 -8.05
C GLY A 43 28.29 41.48 -7.29
N SER A 44 28.08 42.69 -6.76
CA SER A 44 26.84 43.05 -6.05
C SER A 44 25.61 43.02 -6.97
N TYR A 45 25.77 43.34 -8.25
CA TYR A 45 24.71 43.18 -9.25
C TYR A 45 24.32 41.71 -9.43
N SER A 46 25.30 40.81 -9.60
CA SER A 46 25.02 39.38 -9.74
C SER A 46 24.38 38.77 -8.50
N LEU A 47 24.79 39.22 -7.31
CA LEU A 47 24.19 38.82 -6.04
C LEU A 47 22.77 39.35 -5.89
N GLY A 48 22.54 40.63 -6.20
CA GLY A 48 21.21 41.25 -6.18
C GLY A 48 20.23 40.54 -7.12
N LEU A 49 20.67 40.19 -8.34
CA LEU A 49 19.88 39.41 -9.29
C LEU A 49 19.55 38.01 -8.78
N ARG A 50 20.50 37.32 -8.12
CA ARG A 50 20.26 36.02 -7.49
C ARG A 50 19.24 36.12 -6.35
N LEU A 51 19.39 37.10 -5.46
CA LEU A 51 18.48 37.32 -4.33
C LEU A 51 17.08 37.71 -4.81
N GLU A 52 16.97 38.50 -5.87
CA GLU A 52 15.68 38.85 -6.48
C GLU A 52 15.00 37.64 -7.13
N ASN A 53 15.76 36.79 -7.83
CA ASN A 53 15.24 35.54 -8.39
C ASN A 53 14.80 34.56 -7.29
N GLN A 54 15.58 34.44 -6.21
CA GLN A 54 15.22 33.64 -5.05
C GLN A 54 13.95 34.16 -4.37
N LYS A 55 13.82 35.47 -4.20
CA LYS A 55 12.59 36.10 -3.67
C LYS A 55 11.36 35.79 -4.54
N LYS A 56 11.49 35.84 -5.86
CA LYS A 56 10.40 35.48 -6.80
C LYS A 56 10.02 34.01 -6.69
N TYR A 57 11.01 33.12 -6.57
CA TYR A 57 10.79 31.70 -6.34
C TYR A 57 10.04 31.44 -5.03
N GLU A 58 10.52 32.04 -3.93
CA GLU A 58 9.89 31.91 -2.60
C GLU A 58 8.46 32.49 -2.58
N ALA A 59 8.19 33.60 -3.28
CA ALA A 59 6.83 34.13 -3.42
C ALA A 59 5.90 33.17 -4.20
N GLY A 60 6.40 32.53 -5.27
CA GLY A 60 5.65 31.52 -6.02
C GLY A 60 5.34 30.29 -5.17
N LEU A 61 6.30 29.82 -4.38
CA LEU A 61 6.11 28.72 -3.43
C LEU A 61 5.07 29.06 -2.35
N SER A 62 5.06 30.30 -1.86
CA SER A 62 4.07 30.75 -0.87
C SER A 62 2.64 30.67 -1.42
N ALA A 63 2.44 31.05 -2.68
CA ALA A 63 1.15 30.90 -3.35
C ALA A 63 0.77 29.41 -3.51
N SER A 64 1.71 28.54 -3.88
CA SER A 64 1.47 27.10 -3.96
C SER A 64 1.07 26.49 -2.60
N LEU A 65 1.72 26.91 -1.50
CA LEU A 65 1.38 26.44 -0.16
C LEU A 65 0.02 26.96 0.34
N GLN A 66 -0.37 28.18 -0.04
CA GLN A 66 -1.72 28.69 0.24
C GLN A 66 -2.79 27.89 -0.50
N ASN A 67 -2.51 27.49 -1.75
CA ASN A 67 -3.39 26.58 -2.49
C ASN A 67 -3.46 25.20 -1.83
N ALA A 68 -2.32 24.63 -1.40
CA ALA A 68 -2.30 23.36 -0.67
C ALA A 68 -3.10 23.45 0.65
N MET A 69 -2.97 24.55 1.38
CA MET A 69 -3.77 24.81 2.59
C MET A 69 -5.26 24.90 2.29
N SER A 70 -5.64 25.54 1.18
CA SER A 70 -7.04 25.66 0.76
C SER A 70 -7.63 24.30 0.38
N ILE A 71 -6.85 23.45 -0.30
CA ILE A 71 -7.24 22.07 -0.61
C ILE A 71 -7.41 21.26 0.68
N ALA A 72 -6.45 21.35 1.61
CA ALA A 72 -6.53 20.63 2.88
C ALA A 72 -7.73 21.05 3.73
N GLN A 73 -8.09 22.34 3.72
CA GLN A 73 -9.31 22.83 4.36
C GLN A 73 -10.57 22.27 3.68
N SER A 74 -10.60 22.23 2.35
CA SER A 74 -11.69 21.62 1.60
C SER A 74 -11.85 20.12 1.90
N GLN A 75 -10.73 19.40 2.06
CA GLN A 75 -10.73 17.99 2.46
C GLN A 75 -11.30 17.81 3.88
N GLU A 76 -10.88 18.60 4.87
CA GLU A 76 -11.41 18.52 6.24
C GLU A 76 -12.92 18.82 6.28
N ASP A 77 -13.38 19.82 5.53
CA ASP A 77 -14.80 20.17 5.46
C ASP A 77 -15.63 19.05 4.81
N ALA A 78 -15.12 18.45 3.74
CA ALA A 78 -15.74 17.30 3.08
C ALA A 78 -15.84 16.08 4.02
N LEU A 79 -14.73 15.71 4.68
CA LEU A 79 -14.69 14.59 5.63
C LEU A 79 -15.62 14.82 6.84
N ASN A 80 -15.73 16.05 7.32
CA ASN A 80 -16.67 16.41 8.40
C ASN A 80 -18.14 16.26 7.95
N ARG A 81 -18.46 16.60 6.70
CA ARG A 81 -19.82 16.38 6.13
C ARG A 81 -20.11 14.90 5.98
N MET A 82 -19.15 14.12 5.45
CA MET A 82 -19.26 12.67 5.34
C MET A 82 -19.51 12.01 6.70
N SER A 83 -18.75 12.38 7.74
CA SER A 83 -18.94 11.85 9.11
C SER A 83 -20.36 12.09 9.66
N LYS A 84 -20.96 13.26 9.36
CA LYS A 84 -22.34 13.56 9.74
C LYS A 84 -23.36 12.72 8.98
N LEU A 85 -23.12 12.47 7.69
CA LEU A 85 -23.97 11.58 6.90
C LEU A 85 -23.92 10.16 7.45
N LEU A 86 -22.73 9.61 7.72
CA LEU A 86 -22.58 8.27 8.31
C LEU A 86 -23.28 8.17 9.67
N SER A 87 -23.15 9.18 10.52
CA SER A 87 -23.86 9.21 11.81
C SER A 87 -25.38 9.14 11.61
N ARG A 88 -25.91 9.88 10.63
CA ARG A 88 -27.34 9.88 10.30
C ARG A 88 -27.79 8.56 9.68
N MET A 89 -26.95 7.96 8.85
CA MET A 89 -27.16 6.63 8.28
C MET A 89 -27.19 5.56 9.38
N ASN A 90 -26.33 5.68 10.39
CA ASN A 90 -26.28 4.74 11.52
C ASN A 90 -27.52 4.85 12.41
N GLU A 91 -28.04 6.07 12.60
CA GLU A 91 -29.34 6.28 13.27
C GLU A 91 -30.48 5.57 12.51
N LEU A 92 -30.54 5.70 11.18
CA LEU A 92 -31.54 5.00 10.37
C LEU A 92 -31.37 3.48 10.44
N ALA A 93 -30.13 2.99 10.40
CA ALA A 93 -29.81 1.58 10.49
C ALA A 93 -30.24 0.98 11.84
N GLY A 94 -29.98 1.69 12.95
CA GLY A 94 -30.45 1.30 14.28
C GLY A 94 -31.98 1.28 14.42
N MET A 95 -32.68 2.22 13.76
CA MET A 95 -34.15 2.17 13.72
C MET A 95 -34.67 1.01 12.88
N ALA A 96 -33.98 0.67 11.78
CA ALA A 96 -34.33 -0.45 10.91
C ALA A 96 -34.01 -1.81 11.56
N SER A 97 -32.95 -1.95 12.33
CA SER A 97 -32.56 -3.23 12.96
C SER A 97 -33.50 -3.64 14.12
N SER A 98 -34.29 -2.72 14.66
CA SER A 98 -35.28 -3.05 15.70
C SER A 98 -36.36 -4.03 15.20
N THR A 99 -36.60 -5.09 15.97
CA THR A 99 -37.60 -6.15 15.68
C THR A 99 -39.05 -5.65 15.73
N GLY A 100 -39.28 -4.46 16.31
CA GLY A 100 -40.60 -3.81 16.35
C GLY A 100 -40.91 -2.92 15.14
N THR A 101 -39.95 -2.68 14.23
CA THR A 101 -40.11 -1.80 13.08
C THR A 101 -40.90 -2.48 11.95
N LEU A 102 -41.99 -1.84 11.51
CA LEU A 102 -42.83 -2.35 10.43
C LEU A 102 -42.09 -2.33 9.09
N SER A 103 -42.46 -3.22 8.16
CA SER A 103 -41.84 -3.30 6.82
C SER A 103 -41.98 -2.00 6.02
N ALA A 104 -43.12 -1.31 6.12
CA ALA A 104 -43.33 -0.02 5.46
C ALA A 104 -42.44 1.10 6.04
N ASP A 105 -42.19 1.10 7.36
CA ASP A 105 -41.29 2.08 7.99
C ASP A 105 -39.84 1.83 7.57
N ARG A 106 -39.46 0.57 7.47
CA ARG A 106 -38.15 0.14 6.99
C ARG A 106 -37.90 0.56 5.54
N GLU A 107 -38.91 0.46 4.67
CA GLU A 107 -38.83 0.96 3.29
C GLU A 107 -38.58 2.47 3.24
N ASN A 108 -39.24 3.25 4.12
CA ASN A 108 -38.99 4.68 4.24
C ASN A 108 -37.58 5.00 4.75
N TYR A 109 -37.07 4.23 5.73
CA TYR A 109 -35.70 4.38 6.21
C TYR A 109 -34.68 4.03 5.11
N GLN A 110 -34.92 2.96 4.35
CA GLN A 110 -34.07 2.58 3.23
C GLN A 110 -34.02 3.68 2.14
N ALA A 111 -35.17 4.29 1.82
CA ALA A 111 -35.20 5.37 0.84
C ALA A 111 -34.40 6.61 1.32
N ALA A 112 -34.52 6.97 2.60
CA ALA A 112 -33.72 8.05 3.18
C ALA A 112 -32.22 7.70 3.23
N PHE A 113 -31.90 6.46 3.56
CA PHE A 113 -30.54 5.93 3.60
C PHE A 113 -29.86 6.01 2.23
N ALA A 114 -30.54 5.55 1.17
CA ALA A 114 -30.04 5.64 -0.20
C ALA A 114 -29.76 7.09 -0.62
N GLY A 115 -30.61 8.05 -0.22
CA GLY A 115 -30.35 9.47 -0.45
C GLY A 115 -29.08 9.97 0.26
N PHE A 116 -28.76 9.46 1.45
CA PHE A 116 -27.51 9.79 2.14
C PHE A 116 -26.29 9.12 1.52
N VAL A 117 -26.43 7.90 0.98
CA VAL A 117 -25.39 7.27 0.15
C VAL A 117 -25.06 8.16 -1.05
N ASP A 118 -26.07 8.59 -1.81
CA ASP A 118 -25.87 9.45 -2.97
C ASP A 118 -25.17 10.77 -2.60
N ASP A 119 -25.54 11.36 -1.47
CA ASP A 119 -24.90 12.59 -0.99
C ASP A 119 -23.46 12.35 -0.51
N PHE A 120 -23.17 11.18 0.08
CA PHE A 120 -21.83 10.78 0.46
C PHE A 120 -20.91 10.64 -0.77
N GLU A 121 -21.38 9.96 -1.82
CA GLU A 121 -20.66 9.81 -3.09
C GLU A 121 -20.45 11.15 -3.81
N LYS A 122 -21.42 12.07 -3.74
CA LYS A 122 -21.23 13.42 -4.28
C LYS A 122 -20.10 14.16 -3.58
N ILE A 123 -20.02 14.07 -2.24
CA ILE A 123 -18.93 14.70 -1.47
C ILE A 123 -17.58 14.07 -1.84
N GLN A 124 -17.55 12.75 -2.02
CA GLN A 124 -16.35 12.01 -2.43
C GLN A 124 -15.79 12.50 -3.78
N ASN A 125 -16.67 13.00 -4.66
CA ASN A 125 -16.31 13.49 -5.99
C ASN A 125 -16.17 15.02 -6.08
N GLU A 126 -16.10 15.73 -4.95
CA GLU A 126 -15.89 17.19 -4.95
C GLU A 126 -14.52 17.59 -5.53
N THR A 127 -14.50 18.71 -6.25
CA THR A 127 -13.30 19.21 -6.92
C THR A 127 -12.95 20.63 -6.49
N PHE A 128 -11.65 20.93 -6.49
CA PHE A 128 -11.07 22.26 -6.33
C PHE A 128 -10.33 22.61 -7.62
N ASN A 129 -10.78 23.65 -8.34
CA ASN A 129 -10.25 24.03 -9.66
C ASN A 129 -10.20 22.86 -10.66
N ASP A 130 -11.31 22.12 -10.82
CA ASP A 130 -11.44 20.96 -11.70
C ASP A 130 -10.51 19.78 -11.36
N LYS A 131 -9.93 19.77 -10.16
CA LYS A 131 -9.12 18.67 -9.62
C LYS A 131 -9.80 18.08 -8.40
N SER A 132 -9.89 16.76 -8.32
CA SER A 132 -10.42 16.07 -7.13
C SER A 132 -9.70 16.56 -5.88
N ILE A 133 -10.46 16.84 -4.81
CA ILE A 133 -9.88 17.21 -3.52
C ILE A 133 -9.27 16.00 -2.82
N PHE A 134 -9.69 14.78 -3.16
CA PHE A 134 -9.07 13.54 -2.69
C PHE A 134 -8.12 12.99 -3.76
N GLY A 135 -6.97 12.45 -3.36
CA GLY A 135 -6.01 11.82 -4.26
C GLY A 135 -6.46 10.41 -4.63
N ASN A 136 -6.40 10.02 -5.90
CA ASN A 136 -6.56 8.62 -6.27
C ASN A 136 -5.32 7.84 -5.79
N THR A 137 -5.51 6.96 -4.81
CA THR A 137 -4.43 6.09 -4.29
C THR A 137 -4.77 4.61 -4.34
N MET A 138 -5.98 4.26 -4.77
CA MET A 138 -6.45 2.90 -4.93
C MET A 138 -7.27 2.91 -6.21
N GLY A 139 -6.83 2.17 -7.22
CA GLY A 139 -7.61 1.98 -8.44
C GLY A 139 -9.01 1.47 -8.14
N ASP A 140 -9.94 1.70 -9.05
CA ASP A 140 -11.32 1.24 -8.86
C ASP A 140 -11.37 -0.30 -8.77
N GLU A 141 -10.44 -1.00 -9.42
CA GLU A 141 -10.30 -2.45 -9.34
C GLU A 141 -9.74 -2.93 -7.99
N GLU A 142 -8.75 -2.24 -7.43
CA GLU A 142 -8.21 -2.54 -6.10
C GLU A 142 -9.26 -2.27 -5.01
N LYS A 143 -10.03 -1.18 -5.13
CA LYS A 143 -11.15 -0.88 -4.22
C LYS A 143 -12.21 -1.97 -4.26
N GLN A 144 -12.63 -2.36 -5.45
CA GLN A 144 -13.66 -3.39 -5.59
C GLN A 144 -13.18 -4.74 -5.05
N LEU A 145 -11.91 -5.10 -5.27
CA LEU A 145 -11.33 -6.30 -4.68
C LEU A 145 -11.32 -6.23 -3.15
N LEU A 146 -10.84 -5.11 -2.59
CA LEU A 146 -10.77 -4.90 -1.14
C LEU A 146 -12.15 -4.99 -0.49
N GLU A 147 -13.17 -4.41 -1.13
CA GLU A 147 -14.55 -4.56 -0.68
C GLU A 147 -14.96 -6.04 -0.75
N SER A 148 -14.85 -6.74 -1.90
CA SER A 148 -15.22 -8.17 -2.00
C SER A 148 -14.53 -9.06 -0.95
N LEU A 149 -13.27 -8.80 -0.65
CA LEU A 149 -12.51 -9.50 0.39
C LEU A 149 -13.11 -9.25 1.78
N LYS A 150 -13.30 -7.98 2.16
CA LYS A 150 -13.77 -7.59 3.49
C LYS A 150 -15.24 -7.90 3.71
N THR A 151 -16.06 -7.67 2.70
CA THR A 151 -17.51 -7.83 2.81
C THR A 151 -17.91 -9.28 2.80
N HIS A 152 -17.09 -10.18 2.27
CA HIS A 152 -17.56 -11.52 1.99
C HIS A 152 -16.49 -12.63 1.98
N TRP A 153 -15.51 -12.57 1.08
CA TRP A 153 -14.65 -13.73 0.81
C TRP A 153 -13.78 -14.16 1.99
N LEU A 154 -13.21 -13.22 2.75
CA LEU A 154 -12.37 -13.58 3.90
C LEU A 154 -13.17 -14.31 4.98
N ALA A 155 -14.39 -13.84 5.27
CA ALA A 155 -15.27 -14.47 6.25
C ALA A 155 -15.79 -15.83 5.77
N ALA A 156 -16.22 -15.92 4.51
CA ALA A 156 -16.71 -17.15 3.90
C ALA A 156 -15.64 -18.26 3.84
N THR A 157 -14.40 -17.89 3.47
CA THR A 157 -13.27 -18.83 3.40
C THR A 157 -12.76 -19.24 4.78
N GLU A 158 -12.69 -18.32 5.76
CA GLU A 158 -12.35 -18.68 7.14
C GLU A 158 -13.34 -19.71 7.70
N LYS A 159 -14.64 -19.49 7.50
CA LYS A 159 -15.68 -20.42 7.92
C LYS A 159 -15.63 -21.74 7.15
N LEU A 160 -15.37 -21.72 5.84
CA LEU A 160 -15.20 -22.93 5.05
C LEU A 160 -14.03 -23.79 5.59
N VAL A 161 -12.89 -23.17 5.88
CA VAL A 161 -11.74 -23.88 6.48
C VAL A 161 -12.06 -24.38 7.89
N GLN A 162 -12.84 -23.63 8.68
CA GLN A 162 -13.31 -24.10 9.98
C GLN A 162 -14.22 -25.32 9.86
N GLU A 163 -15.17 -25.32 8.92
CA GLU A 163 -16.13 -26.40 8.71
C GLU A 163 -15.45 -27.66 8.17
N GLU A 164 -14.49 -27.52 7.26
CA GLU A 164 -13.87 -28.65 6.57
C GLU A 164 -12.58 -29.13 7.23
N TYR A 165 -11.79 -28.25 7.88
CA TYR A 165 -10.51 -28.61 8.53
C TYR A 165 -10.53 -28.44 10.06
N GLY A 166 -11.57 -27.85 10.66
CA GLY A 166 -11.65 -27.68 12.11
C GLY A 166 -10.66 -26.67 12.68
N TRP A 167 -9.99 -25.89 11.81
CA TRP A 167 -9.09 -24.82 12.21
C TRP A 167 -9.85 -23.54 12.50
N THR A 168 -9.35 -22.78 13.47
CA THR A 168 -9.98 -21.54 13.92
C THR A 168 -8.94 -20.42 13.88
N ALA A 169 -9.34 -19.21 13.52
CA ALA A 169 -8.41 -18.09 13.57
C ALA A 169 -7.94 -17.82 15.00
N ASP A 170 -6.68 -17.43 15.14
CA ASP A 170 -6.12 -16.98 16.41
C ASP A 170 -6.28 -15.47 16.55
N SER A 171 -7.17 -15.04 17.46
CA SER A 171 -7.38 -13.61 17.75
C SER A 171 -6.15 -12.88 18.30
N GLY A 172 -5.11 -13.61 18.72
CA GLY A 172 -3.82 -13.06 19.16
C GLY A 172 -2.82 -12.84 18.04
N ASP A 173 -3.06 -13.36 16.83
CA ASP A 173 -2.16 -13.31 15.68
C ASP A 173 -2.72 -12.36 14.61
N SER A 174 -2.14 -11.17 14.52
CA SER A 174 -2.53 -10.12 13.57
C SER A 174 -1.62 -10.13 12.34
N TRP A 175 -2.22 -10.02 11.15
CA TRP A 175 -1.50 -10.06 9.89
C TRP A 175 -1.94 -8.96 8.92
N ASP A 176 -1.10 -8.70 7.91
CA ASP A 176 -1.31 -7.63 6.95
C ASP A 176 -1.95 -8.14 5.64
N LEU A 177 -3.01 -7.49 5.17
CA LEU A 177 -3.50 -7.66 3.79
C LEU A 177 -2.87 -6.61 2.90
N VAL A 178 -2.16 -7.06 1.87
CA VAL A 178 -1.52 -6.21 0.86
C VAL A 178 -2.15 -6.52 -0.49
N ILE A 179 -2.67 -5.49 -1.16
CA ILE A 179 -3.09 -5.60 -2.56
C ILE A 179 -2.12 -4.76 -3.39
N GLU A 180 -1.43 -5.41 -4.32
CA GLU A 180 -0.43 -4.80 -5.19
C GLU A 180 -1.11 -4.41 -6.52
N GLU A 181 -1.62 -3.17 -6.61
CA GLU A 181 -2.32 -2.69 -7.82
C GLU A 181 -1.37 -2.60 -9.04
N ASN A 182 -0.11 -2.23 -8.79
CA ASN A 182 0.89 -1.98 -9.83
C ASN A 182 2.02 -3.03 -9.81
N GLY A 183 1.71 -4.25 -9.39
CA GLY A 183 2.60 -5.41 -9.41
C GLY A 183 3.18 -5.69 -10.80
N ALA A 184 4.27 -6.46 -10.84
CA ALA A 184 4.84 -6.89 -12.10
C ALA A 184 4.05 -8.08 -12.63
N VAL A 185 3.56 -8.00 -13.87
CA VAL A 185 2.87 -9.14 -14.50
C VAL A 185 3.80 -10.36 -14.56
N GLY A 186 3.37 -11.46 -13.96
CA GLY A 186 4.04 -12.74 -13.87
C GLY A 186 4.56 -13.03 -12.46
N GLY A 187 4.13 -14.16 -11.91
CA GLY A 187 4.47 -14.56 -10.55
C GLY A 187 3.33 -15.33 -9.92
N SER A 188 3.22 -15.24 -8.59
CA SER A 188 2.09 -15.76 -7.84
C SER A 188 1.02 -14.68 -7.71
N ALA A 189 -0.20 -14.96 -8.19
CA ALA A 189 -1.33 -14.02 -8.11
C ALA A 189 -1.76 -13.69 -6.66
N ALA A 190 -1.53 -14.61 -5.73
CA ALA A 190 -1.65 -14.38 -4.30
C ALA A 190 -0.65 -15.28 -3.55
N PHE A 191 -0.30 -14.89 -2.32
CA PHE A 191 0.46 -15.76 -1.41
C PHE A 191 0.32 -15.32 0.04
N VAL A 192 0.37 -16.29 0.95
CA VAL A 192 0.57 -16.06 2.39
C VAL A 192 2.04 -16.13 2.78
N ARG A 193 2.47 -15.20 3.62
CA ARG A 193 3.76 -15.24 4.29
C ARG A 193 3.57 -15.47 5.78
N SER A 194 4.31 -16.42 6.33
CA SER A 194 4.42 -16.67 7.77
C SER A 194 5.84 -16.41 8.26
N SER A 195 6.04 -16.37 9.58
CA SER A 195 7.33 -16.13 10.23
C SER A 195 8.41 -17.19 9.90
N TRP A 196 7.99 -18.36 9.40
CA TRP A 196 8.87 -19.44 8.93
C TRP A 196 9.12 -19.39 7.40
N GLY A 197 8.36 -18.56 6.67
CA GLY A 197 8.45 -18.36 5.23
C GLY A 197 9.39 -17.21 4.83
N TYR A 198 10.58 -17.56 4.35
CA TYR A 198 11.59 -16.66 3.75
C TYR A 198 12.01 -15.48 4.65
N SER A 199 13.13 -15.66 5.38
CA SER A 199 13.97 -14.61 6.00
C SER A 199 13.28 -13.64 6.98
N ILE A 200 12.72 -14.15 8.07
CA ILE A 200 12.75 -13.46 9.37
C ILE A 200 13.87 -14.14 10.20
N PRO A 201 14.67 -13.41 11.02
CA PRO A 201 15.72 -14.02 11.82
C PRO A 201 15.10 -15.11 12.67
N ALA A 202 15.62 -16.33 12.54
CA ALA A 202 15.19 -17.48 13.33
C ALA A 202 14.97 -17.05 14.78
N ASN A 203 13.72 -16.95 15.21
CA ASN A 203 13.44 -16.88 16.62
C ASN A 203 13.92 -18.25 17.17
N PRO A 204 14.88 -18.31 18.09
CA PRO A 204 15.42 -19.57 18.59
C PRO A 204 14.42 -20.37 19.44
N ALA A 205 13.14 -20.00 19.46
CA ALA A 205 12.10 -20.81 20.05
C ALA A 205 11.90 -22.06 19.18
N THR A 206 12.52 -23.14 19.62
CA THR A 206 12.66 -24.48 19.04
C THR A 206 11.36 -25.26 18.77
N ASP A 207 10.22 -24.59 18.61
CA ASP A 207 8.91 -25.25 18.58
C ASP A 207 8.27 -25.33 17.20
N TYR A 208 8.85 -24.76 16.14
CA TYR A 208 8.31 -24.83 14.76
C TYR A 208 6.88 -24.27 14.56
N ALA A 209 6.35 -23.55 15.55
CA ALA A 209 5.13 -22.76 15.42
C ALA A 209 5.39 -21.56 14.49
N SER A 210 4.38 -21.17 13.73
CA SER A 210 4.42 -20.03 12.81
C SER A 210 3.40 -18.99 13.20
N GLU A 211 3.71 -17.72 12.92
CA GLU A 211 2.81 -16.57 13.01
C GLU A 211 2.57 -16.08 11.58
N VAL A 212 1.36 -15.63 11.29
CA VAL A 212 1.05 -15.08 9.97
C VAL A 212 1.60 -13.66 9.89
N VAL A 213 2.32 -13.35 8.82
CA VAL A 213 2.84 -12.00 8.58
C VAL A 213 1.91 -11.25 7.65
N LYS A 214 1.65 -11.80 6.46
CA LYS A 214 0.82 -11.13 5.46
C LYS A 214 0.13 -12.08 4.48
N LEU A 215 -0.97 -11.62 3.91
CA LEU A 215 -1.56 -12.10 2.66
C LEU A 215 -1.32 -11.02 1.58
N SER A 216 -0.55 -11.35 0.54
CA SER A 216 -0.32 -10.49 -0.63
C SER A 216 -1.22 -10.95 -1.78
N ILE A 217 -1.83 -10.02 -2.50
CA ILE A 217 -2.55 -10.27 -3.74
C ILE A 217 -1.98 -9.34 -4.82
N ASP A 218 -1.46 -9.92 -5.90
CA ASP A 218 -0.99 -9.18 -7.08
C ASP A 218 -2.14 -9.03 -8.06
N LEU A 219 -2.69 -7.83 -8.14
CA LEU A 219 -3.89 -7.54 -8.91
C LEU A 219 -3.67 -7.76 -10.43
N PRO A 220 -2.55 -7.30 -11.04
CA PRO A 220 -2.18 -7.64 -12.42
C PRO A 220 -2.16 -9.14 -12.77
N ASP A 221 -1.85 -10.02 -11.81
CA ASP A 221 -1.81 -11.47 -12.00
C ASP A 221 -3.13 -12.17 -11.68
N LEU A 222 -4.11 -11.44 -11.13
CA LEU A 222 -5.44 -11.95 -10.85
C LEU A 222 -6.29 -11.98 -12.12
N THR A 223 -6.92 -13.13 -12.40
CA THR A 223 -7.79 -13.26 -13.58
C THR A 223 -9.15 -12.62 -13.31
N ALA A 224 -9.46 -11.56 -14.05
CA ALA A 224 -10.76 -10.88 -13.99
C ALA A 224 -11.93 -11.77 -14.46
N PRO A 225 -13.17 -11.55 -13.96
CA PRO A 225 -13.55 -10.51 -13.00
C PRO A 225 -13.22 -10.95 -11.58
N HIS A 226 -12.66 -10.06 -10.75
CA HIS A 226 -12.22 -10.34 -9.38
C HIS A 226 -13.06 -9.59 -8.32
N THR A 227 -14.27 -9.20 -8.69
CA THR A 227 -15.15 -8.31 -7.89
C THR A 227 -16.57 -8.86 -7.78
N VAL A 228 -16.79 -10.10 -8.25
CA VAL A 228 -18.07 -10.80 -8.27
C VAL A 228 -17.85 -12.23 -7.79
N GLY A 229 -18.83 -12.76 -7.06
CA GLY A 229 -18.78 -14.05 -6.39
C GLY A 229 -18.70 -15.32 -7.26
N ASN A 230 -18.56 -15.17 -8.57
CA ASN A 230 -18.26 -16.27 -9.49
C ASN A 230 -16.85 -16.20 -10.08
N SER A 231 -15.96 -15.44 -9.43
CA SER A 231 -14.58 -15.27 -9.83
C SER A 231 -13.74 -16.48 -9.47
N THR A 232 -12.76 -16.87 -10.28
CA THR A 232 -11.71 -17.81 -9.82
C THR A 232 -10.83 -17.23 -8.69
N ALA A 233 -10.95 -15.93 -8.40
CA ALA A 233 -10.23 -15.26 -7.33
C ALA A 233 -10.68 -15.76 -5.95
N ASP A 234 -11.97 -16.02 -5.72
CA ASP A 234 -12.46 -16.44 -4.40
C ASP A 234 -11.87 -17.79 -3.95
N THR A 235 -11.74 -18.75 -4.88
CA THR A 235 -11.12 -20.06 -4.66
C THR A 235 -9.61 -19.96 -4.52
N LEU A 236 -8.99 -18.94 -5.12
CA LEU A 236 -7.59 -18.61 -4.83
C LEU A 236 -7.46 -18.05 -3.42
N ILE A 237 -8.35 -17.17 -2.98
CA ILE A 237 -8.36 -16.70 -1.58
C ILE A 237 -8.62 -17.85 -0.61
N ALA A 238 -9.51 -18.79 -0.95
CA ALA A 238 -9.73 -20.00 -0.15
C ALA A 238 -8.45 -20.83 0.01
N HIS A 239 -7.69 -20.98 -1.07
CA HIS A 239 -6.38 -21.63 -1.07
C HIS A 239 -5.41 -20.92 -0.12
N GLU A 240 -5.27 -19.59 -0.24
CA GLU A 240 -4.39 -18.82 0.63
C GLU A 240 -4.82 -18.85 2.10
N MET A 241 -6.12 -18.81 2.38
CA MET A 241 -6.65 -18.88 3.74
C MET A 241 -6.41 -20.22 4.42
N VAL A 242 -6.24 -21.32 3.65
CA VAL A 242 -5.77 -22.60 4.20
C VAL A 242 -4.35 -22.46 4.74
N HIS A 243 -3.42 -21.85 3.99
CA HIS A 243 -2.05 -21.64 4.45
C HIS A 243 -2.01 -20.73 5.68
N LEU A 244 -2.83 -19.67 5.69
CA LEU A 244 -2.96 -18.76 6.82
C LEU A 244 -3.40 -19.50 8.10
N LEU A 245 -4.52 -20.21 8.02
CA LEU A 245 -5.05 -20.93 9.19
C LEU A 245 -4.19 -22.14 9.55
N GLN A 246 -3.49 -22.74 8.59
CA GLN A 246 -2.51 -23.79 8.87
C GLN A 246 -1.36 -23.27 9.74
N ALA A 247 -0.83 -22.08 9.42
CA ALA A 247 0.21 -21.43 10.21
C ALA A 247 -0.29 -21.16 11.64
N GLN A 248 -1.57 -20.81 11.82
CA GLN A 248 -2.19 -20.52 13.12
C GLN A 248 -2.66 -21.74 13.92
N ASN A 249 -2.80 -22.92 13.29
CA ASN A 249 -3.37 -24.09 13.96
C ASN A 249 -2.44 -25.31 14.00
N THR A 250 -1.29 -25.26 13.32
CA THR A 250 -0.34 -26.38 13.30
C THR A 250 1.09 -25.92 13.55
N TYR A 251 2.01 -26.88 13.68
CA TYR A 251 3.45 -26.63 13.65
C TYR A 251 3.94 -26.60 12.21
N MET A 252 3.52 -25.57 11.45
CA MET A 252 3.76 -25.49 10.00
C MET A 252 5.25 -25.51 9.62
N GLY A 253 6.16 -25.14 10.52
CA GLY A 253 7.60 -25.22 10.28
C GLY A 253 8.18 -26.65 10.28
N ASP A 254 7.45 -27.65 10.77
CA ASP A 254 7.82 -29.08 10.71
C ASP A 254 6.54 -29.95 10.66
N GLN A 255 5.92 -29.98 9.48
CA GLN A 255 4.69 -30.74 9.25
C GLN A 255 4.91 -32.26 9.24
N ALA A 256 6.13 -32.72 8.99
CA ALA A 256 6.47 -34.14 9.03
C ALA A 256 6.46 -34.66 10.47
N GLY A 257 7.03 -33.86 11.38
CA GLY A 257 7.19 -34.16 12.79
C GLY A 257 8.47 -34.94 13.03
N GLY A 258 9.52 -34.26 13.50
CA GLY A 258 10.82 -34.87 13.82
C GLY A 258 11.83 -34.90 12.68
N ASP A 259 11.45 -34.37 11.50
CA ASP A 259 12.36 -34.18 10.35
C ASP A 259 12.05 -32.85 9.63
N PRO A 260 12.51 -31.70 10.17
CA PRO A 260 12.27 -30.39 9.59
C PRO A 260 12.95 -30.18 8.24
N SER A 261 13.77 -31.13 7.77
CA SER A 261 14.40 -31.09 6.45
C SER A 261 13.56 -31.74 5.36
N ARG A 262 12.54 -32.51 5.74
CA ARG A 262 11.63 -33.16 4.81
C ARG A 262 10.72 -32.14 4.16
N ASP A 263 10.70 -32.15 2.83
CA ASP A 263 9.80 -31.30 2.05
C ASP A 263 8.35 -31.80 2.18
N MET A 264 7.55 -31.03 2.91
CA MET A 264 6.12 -31.29 3.13
C MET A 264 5.24 -30.31 2.33
N THR A 265 5.81 -29.61 1.35
CA THR A 265 5.06 -28.66 0.51
C THR A 265 3.89 -29.34 -0.19
N TRP A 266 4.02 -30.61 -0.56
CA TRP A 266 2.90 -31.39 -1.13
C TRP A 266 1.71 -31.50 -0.17
N LEU A 267 1.92 -31.54 1.15
CA LEU A 267 0.83 -31.62 2.12
C LEU A 267 0.19 -30.24 2.28
N ALA A 268 0.99 -29.19 2.46
CA ALA A 268 0.50 -27.82 2.59
C ALA A 268 -0.31 -27.41 1.36
N GLU A 269 0.28 -27.52 0.17
CA GLU A 269 -0.34 -27.14 -1.09
C GLU A 269 -1.46 -28.11 -1.49
N GLY A 270 -1.32 -29.40 -1.17
CA GLY A 270 -2.39 -30.37 -1.39
C GLY A 270 -3.64 -30.06 -0.58
N LEU A 271 -3.50 -29.64 0.68
CA LEU A 271 -4.62 -29.20 1.52
C LEU A 271 -5.25 -27.91 0.96
N ALA A 272 -4.42 -26.97 0.50
CA ALA A 272 -4.90 -25.72 -0.09
C ALA A 272 -5.57 -25.92 -1.47
N GLU A 273 -5.16 -26.91 -2.25
CA GLU A 273 -5.88 -27.32 -3.47
C GLU A 273 -7.14 -28.14 -3.14
N PHE A 274 -7.14 -28.91 -2.04
CA PHE A 274 -8.27 -29.76 -1.67
C PHE A 274 -9.50 -28.96 -1.20
N ILE A 275 -9.29 -27.81 -0.55
CA ILE A 275 -10.42 -26.93 -0.14
C ILE A 275 -11.19 -26.41 -1.35
N ARG A 276 -10.48 -26.04 -2.43
CA ARG A 276 -11.08 -25.49 -3.64
C ARG A 276 -11.49 -26.55 -4.67
N GLY A 277 -10.86 -27.71 -4.61
CA GLY A 277 -10.96 -28.73 -5.65
C GLY A 277 -10.07 -28.39 -6.84
N ALA A 278 -9.37 -29.41 -7.34
CA ALA A 278 -8.43 -29.29 -8.46
C ALA A 278 -8.58 -30.43 -9.46
N ASP A 279 -9.76 -31.05 -9.56
CA ASP A 279 -10.01 -32.18 -10.47
C ASP A 279 -9.70 -31.82 -11.93
N TYR A 280 -10.05 -30.61 -12.39
CA TYR A 280 -9.66 -30.11 -13.72
C TYR A 280 -8.14 -30.10 -13.94
N ARG A 281 -7.38 -29.63 -12.93
CA ARG A 281 -5.91 -29.57 -12.98
C ARG A 281 -5.32 -30.98 -12.99
N ALA A 282 -5.81 -31.85 -12.11
CA ALA A 282 -5.42 -33.25 -12.03
C ALA A 282 -5.68 -34.00 -13.35
N ASN A 283 -6.87 -33.83 -13.94
CA ASN A 283 -7.21 -34.43 -15.24
C ASN A 283 -6.26 -33.94 -16.34
N THR A 284 -5.95 -32.65 -16.37
CA THR A 284 -5.00 -32.09 -17.35
C THR A 284 -3.60 -32.69 -17.19
N SER A 285 -3.09 -32.76 -15.95
CA SER A 285 -1.78 -33.35 -15.65
C SER A 285 -1.73 -34.86 -15.91
N ILE A 286 -2.80 -35.61 -15.64
CA ILE A 286 -2.90 -37.05 -15.98
C ILE A 286 -2.84 -37.26 -17.49
N ASN A 287 -3.52 -36.44 -18.28
CA ASN A 287 -3.46 -36.53 -19.74
C ASN A 287 -2.08 -36.19 -20.31
N SER A 288 -1.28 -35.39 -19.59
CA SER A 288 0.09 -35.00 -19.97
C SER A 288 1.15 -36.03 -19.54
N LEU A 289 1.13 -36.44 -18.27
CA LEU A 289 2.18 -37.25 -17.63
C LEU A 289 1.79 -38.72 -17.39
N GLY A 290 0.50 -39.01 -17.28
CA GLY A 290 -0.03 -40.28 -16.77
C GLY A 290 -0.06 -40.35 -15.24
N VAL A 291 -0.97 -41.18 -14.72
CA VAL A 291 -1.21 -41.31 -13.26
C VAL A 291 0.06 -41.67 -12.49
N ALA A 292 0.83 -42.66 -12.96
CA ALA A 292 2.02 -43.14 -12.26
C ALA A 292 3.08 -42.04 -12.07
N ALA A 293 3.35 -41.24 -13.10
CA ALA A 293 4.34 -40.16 -13.03
C ALA A 293 3.82 -38.97 -12.19
N LEU A 294 2.52 -38.70 -12.25
CA LEU A 294 1.90 -37.64 -11.45
C LEU A 294 1.94 -37.95 -9.94
N LEU A 295 1.70 -39.21 -9.56
CA LEU A 295 1.70 -39.62 -8.15
C LEU A 295 3.11 -39.70 -7.52
N GLN A 296 4.18 -39.60 -8.32
CA GLN A 296 5.55 -39.45 -7.82
C GLN A 296 5.90 -38.00 -7.46
N LYS A 297 5.09 -37.02 -7.88
CA LYS A 297 5.36 -35.60 -7.66
C LYS A 297 5.57 -35.21 -6.19
N PRO A 298 4.77 -35.70 -5.23
CA PRO A 298 4.97 -35.41 -3.81
C PRO A 298 6.36 -35.72 -3.25
N ASN A 299 7.10 -36.66 -3.88
CA ASN A 299 8.43 -37.10 -3.43
C ASN A 299 9.57 -36.63 -4.37
N SER A 300 9.25 -35.84 -5.40
CA SER A 300 10.22 -35.44 -6.44
C SER A 300 10.88 -34.07 -6.22
N GLY A 301 10.53 -33.40 -5.12
CA GLY A 301 10.91 -32.02 -4.82
C GLY A 301 9.96 -31.00 -5.44
N TRP A 302 9.74 -29.86 -4.76
CA TRP A 302 8.77 -28.86 -5.20
C TRP A 302 9.29 -27.94 -6.32
N GLY A 303 8.68 -28.03 -7.51
CA GLY A 303 9.00 -27.19 -8.67
C GLY A 303 8.07 -25.99 -8.88
N SER A 304 7.02 -25.86 -8.06
CA SER A 304 5.95 -24.85 -8.22
C SER A 304 5.28 -24.88 -9.60
N GLN A 305 5.20 -26.06 -10.22
CA GLN A 305 4.53 -26.27 -11.51
C GLN A 305 3.13 -26.85 -11.31
N SER A 306 2.25 -26.67 -12.30
CA SER A 306 0.88 -27.20 -12.27
C SER A 306 0.81 -28.70 -11.91
N ASP A 307 1.76 -29.51 -12.38
CA ASP A 307 1.80 -30.94 -12.10
C ASP A 307 2.15 -31.24 -10.63
N ASP A 308 2.93 -30.37 -9.97
CA ASP A 308 3.31 -30.54 -8.57
C ASP A 308 2.07 -30.32 -7.67
N TYR A 309 1.31 -29.26 -7.94
CA TYR A 309 0.01 -29.02 -7.28
C TYR A 309 -1.01 -30.13 -7.56
N ALA A 310 -1.09 -30.62 -8.80
CA ALA A 310 -2.01 -31.71 -9.14
C ALA A 310 -1.65 -33.02 -8.43
N GLY A 311 -0.35 -33.35 -8.34
CA GLY A 311 0.12 -34.52 -7.59
C GLY A 311 -0.12 -34.39 -6.09
N ALA A 312 0.14 -33.21 -5.52
CA ALA A 312 -0.15 -32.87 -4.13
C ALA A 312 -1.64 -33.01 -3.78
N TYR A 313 -2.52 -32.46 -4.63
CA TYR A 313 -3.96 -32.58 -4.50
C TYR A 313 -4.42 -34.05 -4.50
N LEU A 314 -3.95 -34.86 -5.44
CA LEU A 314 -4.30 -36.28 -5.49
C LEU A 314 -3.75 -37.07 -4.30
N ALA A 315 -2.56 -36.71 -3.80
CA ALA A 315 -1.98 -37.28 -2.59
C ALA A 315 -2.86 -37.00 -1.37
N VAL A 316 -3.37 -35.77 -1.23
CA VAL A 316 -4.30 -35.42 -0.15
C VAL A 316 -5.66 -36.09 -0.31
N LYS A 317 -6.22 -36.21 -1.52
CA LYS A 317 -7.43 -37.02 -1.76
C LYS A 317 -7.22 -38.49 -1.39
N TYR A 318 -6.04 -39.04 -1.66
CA TYR A 318 -5.73 -40.42 -1.26
C TYR A 318 -5.59 -40.53 0.26
N LEU A 319 -4.88 -39.60 0.91
CA LEU A 319 -4.77 -39.54 2.36
C LEU A 319 -6.15 -39.43 3.04
N ASP A 320 -7.03 -38.59 2.51
CA ASP A 320 -8.43 -38.49 2.94
C ASP A 320 -9.13 -39.86 2.90
N ASN A 321 -9.02 -40.58 1.77
CA ASN A 321 -9.58 -41.92 1.61
C ASN A 321 -9.03 -42.90 2.65
N GLN A 322 -7.71 -42.90 2.87
CA GLN A 322 -7.05 -43.76 3.86
C GLN A 322 -7.55 -43.46 5.29
N ILE A 323 -7.76 -42.19 5.62
CA ILE A 323 -8.32 -41.78 6.92
C ILE A 323 -9.77 -42.27 7.04
N ARG A 324 -10.61 -42.06 6.03
CA ARG A 324 -12.03 -42.48 6.08
C ARG A 324 -12.19 -43.99 6.25
N SER A 325 -11.31 -44.78 5.66
CA SER A 325 -11.33 -46.24 5.80
C SER A 325 -10.59 -46.78 7.03
N SER A 326 -9.90 -45.94 7.80
CA SER A 326 -9.03 -46.37 8.91
C SER A 326 -9.77 -46.93 10.12
N GLY A 327 -10.99 -46.46 10.38
CA GLY A 327 -11.70 -46.75 11.63
C GLY A 327 -11.10 -46.06 12.86
N ALA A 328 -10.27 -45.02 12.69
CA ALA A 328 -9.68 -44.27 13.79
C ALA A 328 -10.72 -43.71 14.77
N THR A 329 -10.35 -43.67 16.05
CA THR A 329 -11.20 -43.11 17.11
C THR A 329 -11.35 -41.61 16.95
N ALA A 330 -12.58 -41.11 17.17
CA ALA A 330 -12.88 -39.69 17.02
C ALA A 330 -11.98 -38.78 17.86
N VAL A 331 -11.62 -37.63 17.29
CA VAL A 331 -10.81 -36.57 17.91
C VAL A 331 -11.66 -35.31 18.03
N ASN A 332 -11.89 -34.82 19.25
CA ASN A 332 -12.74 -33.66 19.53
C ASN A 332 -14.14 -33.73 18.87
N GLY A 333 -14.70 -34.94 18.77
CA GLY A 333 -16.01 -35.19 18.14
C GLY A 333 -15.98 -35.38 16.62
N VAL A 334 -14.82 -35.19 15.98
CA VAL A 334 -14.61 -35.46 14.55
C VAL A 334 -14.26 -36.93 14.36
N ASN A 335 -14.99 -37.63 13.52
CA ASN A 335 -14.82 -39.06 13.25
C ASN A 335 -13.89 -39.31 12.06
N ALA A 336 -13.30 -40.50 11.98
CA ALA A 336 -12.43 -40.87 10.87
C ALA A 336 -13.10 -40.73 9.49
N ASN A 337 -14.41 -40.97 9.40
CA ASN A 337 -15.18 -40.82 8.15
C ASN A 337 -15.32 -39.36 7.67
N GLU A 338 -14.92 -38.37 8.48
CA GLU A 338 -14.76 -36.96 8.08
C GLU A 338 -13.39 -36.68 7.45
N GLY A 339 -12.53 -37.70 7.31
CA GLY A 339 -11.35 -37.65 6.45
C GLY A 339 -10.28 -36.67 6.91
N ILE A 340 -9.84 -35.78 6.02
CA ILE A 340 -8.79 -34.79 6.32
C ILE A 340 -9.13 -33.93 7.54
N LYS A 341 -10.41 -33.61 7.78
CA LYS A 341 -10.85 -32.90 8.99
C LYS A 341 -10.37 -33.55 10.28
N HIS A 342 -10.35 -34.88 10.32
CA HIS A 342 -9.90 -35.64 11.47
C HIS A 342 -8.39 -35.44 11.70
N LEU A 343 -7.59 -35.48 10.63
CA LEU A 343 -6.15 -35.19 10.68
C LEU A 343 -5.89 -33.77 11.17
N THR A 344 -6.49 -32.77 10.54
CA THR A 344 -6.24 -31.36 10.85
C THR A 344 -6.72 -30.97 12.24
N THR A 345 -7.86 -31.52 12.70
CA THR A 345 -8.37 -31.36 14.07
C THR A 345 -7.42 -32.00 15.09
N TRP A 346 -6.86 -33.17 14.78
CA TRP A 346 -5.88 -33.82 15.64
C TRP A 346 -4.58 -33.01 15.74
N MET A 347 -4.03 -32.55 14.62
CA MET A 347 -2.82 -31.71 14.59
C MET A 347 -3.03 -30.44 15.42
N LYS A 348 -4.19 -29.80 15.28
CA LYS A 348 -4.58 -28.65 16.10
C LYS A 348 -4.62 -29.00 17.58
N ALA A 349 -5.29 -30.10 17.95
CA ALA A 349 -5.37 -30.51 19.36
C ALA A 349 -3.99 -30.75 19.99
N GLN A 350 -3.03 -31.28 19.22
CA GLN A 350 -1.65 -31.43 19.69
C GLN A 350 -0.93 -30.09 19.84
N ARG A 351 -1.12 -29.16 18.89
CA ARG A 351 -0.57 -27.79 19.00
C ARG A 351 -1.16 -27.06 20.21
N ASP A 352 -2.47 -27.06 20.38
CA ASP A 352 -3.15 -26.40 21.50
C ASP A 352 -2.69 -26.98 22.84
N ALA A 353 -2.27 -28.25 22.87
CA ALA A 353 -1.66 -28.91 24.02
C ALA A 353 -0.16 -28.65 24.19
N ASN A 354 0.48 -27.88 23.29
CA ASN A 354 1.92 -27.63 23.21
C ASN A 354 2.75 -28.93 23.15
N ALA A 355 2.30 -29.90 22.36
CA ALA A 355 2.97 -31.20 22.25
C ALA A 355 4.30 -31.15 21.45
N GLY A 356 4.53 -30.09 20.67
CA GLY A 356 5.66 -29.94 19.76
C GLY A 356 5.49 -30.68 18.43
N ALA A 357 6.27 -30.29 17.42
CA ALA A 357 6.15 -30.80 16.06
C ALA A 357 6.31 -32.33 15.93
N SER A 358 7.26 -32.94 16.65
CA SER A 358 7.50 -34.40 16.57
C SER A 358 6.31 -35.25 17.04
N ALA A 359 5.48 -34.72 17.95
CA ALA A 359 4.30 -35.40 18.46
C ALA A 359 2.99 -35.04 17.73
N SER A 360 3.07 -34.14 16.73
CA SER A 360 1.90 -33.56 16.06
C SER A 360 1.99 -33.56 14.53
N GLY A 361 3.15 -33.89 13.96
CA GLY A 361 3.34 -33.99 12.52
C GLY A 361 2.62 -35.20 11.91
N LEU A 362 2.61 -35.24 10.58
CA LEU A 362 1.93 -36.28 9.80
C LEU A 362 2.47 -37.68 10.12
N ASN A 363 3.77 -37.82 10.39
CA ASN A 363 4.36 -39.12 10.72
C ASN A 363 3.68 -39.72 11.96
N GLN A 364 3.57 -38.94 13.03
CA GLN A 364 2.91 -39.38 14.27
C GLN A 364 1.43 -39.69 14.06
N TYR A 365 0.74 -38.90 13.22
CA TYR A 365 -0.67 -39.16 12.91
C TYR A 365 -0.85 -40.50 12.19
N ILE A 366 -0.06 -40.75 11.13
CA ILE A 366 -0.14 -41.99 10.34
C ILE A 366 0.13 -43.21 11.23
N GLU A 367 1.16 -43.15 12.07
CA GLU A 367 1.48 -44.23 13.01
C GLU A 367 0.33 -44.48 14.00
N THR A 368 -0.28 -43.41 14.52
CA THR A 368 -1.32 -43.51 15.55
C THR A 368 -2.65 -43.99 14.98
N HIS A 369 -3.02 -43.51 13.78
CA HIS A 369 -4.39 -43.64 13.27
C HIS A 369 -4.52 -44.52 12.03
N LEU A 370 -3.46 -44.71 11.25
CA LEU A 370 -3.52 -45.44 9.97
C LEU A 370 -2.77 -46.78 9.99
N ASN A 371 -1.75 -46.93 10.85
CA ASN A 371 -0.90 -48.13 10.91
C ASN A 371 -1.71 -49.44 11.05
N ALA A 372 -2.67 -49.49 11.98
CA ALA A 372 -3.40 -50.73 12.27
C ALA A 372 -4.21 -51.26 11.08
N THR A 373 -4.69 -50.37 10.21
CA THR A 373 -5.56 -50.72 9.09
C THR A 373 -4.79 -50.86 7.79
N HIS A 374 -3.78 -50.01 7.58
CA HIS A 374 -3.08 -49.89 6.30
C HIS A 374 -1.62 -50.35 6.34
N GLY A 375 -1.06 -50.55 7.53
CA GLY A 375 0.32 -51.03 7.70
C GLY A 375 1.40 -49.97 7.48
N TYR A 376 1.06 -48.68 7.46
CA TYR A 376 2.04 -47.59 7.34
C TYR A 376 2.85 -47.42 8.63
N GLY A 377 4.18 -47.55 8.56
CA GLY A 377 5.13 -47.43 9.68
C GLY A 377 5.79 -48.76 10.10
N VAL A 378 6.86 -48.69 10.91
CA VAL A 378 7.57 -49.88 11.43
C VAL A 378 7.07 -50.25 12.83
N GLY A 379 6.84 -51.54 13.07
CA GLY A 379 6.42 -52.09 14.37
C GLY A 379 7.46 -52.01 15.51
N ASN A 380 8.20 -50.91 15.67
CA ASN A 380 9.08 -50.69 16.81
C ASN A 380 9.06 -49.22 17.28
N SER A 381 8.98 -49.02 18.61
CA SER A 381 8.67 -47.76 19.28
C SER A 381 9.78 -46.69 19.28
N THR A 382 10.70 -46.71 18.32
CA THR A 382 11.90 -45.86 18.33
C THR A 382 12.29 -45.27 16.98
N ASP A 383 11.51 -45.47 15.91
CA ASP A 383 11.79 -44.86 14.62
C ASP A 383 10.96 -43.58 14.47
N THR A 384 11.62 -42.43 14.56
CA THR A 384 11.01 -41.09 14.52
C THR A 384 11.35 -40.36 13.21
N SER A 385 11.71 -41.10 12.16
CA SER A 385 12.44 -40.60 10.97
C SER A 385 11.59 -40.60 9.69
N GLY A 386 10.29 -40.30 9.75
CA GLY A 386 9.45 -40.13 8.55
C GLY A 386 9.03 -41.41 7.81
N GLN A 387 9.35 -42.60 8.33
CA GLN A 387 9.07 -43.88 7.66
C GLN A 387 7.57 -44.11 7.42
N ALA A 388 6.68 -43.67 8.31
CA ALA A 388 5.25 -43.84 8.10
C ALA A 388 4.75 -43.00 6.91
N ILE A 389 5.35 -41.83 6.69
CA ILE A 389 5.11 -41.02 5.50
C ILE A 389 5.69 -41.74 4.27
N ASP A 390 6.89 -42.32 4.35
CA ASP A 390 7.48 -43.08 3.23
C ASP A 390 6.62 -44.28 2.82
N ASP A 391 6.07 -45.02 3.78
CA ASP A 391 5.18 -46.16 3.50
C ASP A 391 3.87 -45.69 2.84
N PHE A 392 3.31 -44.56 3.30
CA PHE A 392 2.16 -43.94 2.67
C PHE A 392 2.46 -43.49 1.23
N ILE A 393 3.59 -42.82 0.99
CA ILE A 393 4.01 -42.40 -0.35
C ILE A 393 4.26 -43.62 -1.24
N ALA A 394 4.87 -44.68 -0.72
CA ALA A 394 5.06 -45.92 -1.48
C ALA A 394 3.73 -46.57 -1.88
N ASP A 395 2.72 -46.53 -1.02
CA ASP A 395 1.39 -47.03 -1.34
C ASP A 395 0.63 -46.13 -2.31
N LEU A 396 0.76 -44.80 -2.17
CA LEU A 396 0.26 -43.80 -3.12
C LEU A 396 0.83 -44.05 -4.53
N GLU A 397 2.14 -44.30 -4.63
CA GLU A 397 2.81 -44.57 -5.90
C GLU A 397 2.48 -45.97 -6.46
N SER A 398 1.92 -46.87 -5.66
CA SER A 398 1.70 -48.25 -6.04
C SER A 398 0.50 -48.43 -7.00
N VAL A 399 0.58 -49.47 -7.84
CA VAL A 399 -0.52 -49.83 -8.76
C VAL A 399 -1.78 -50.23 -8.01
N ALA A 400 -1.64 -50.87 -6.84
CA ALA A 400 -2.76 -51.40 -6.05
C ALA A 400 -3.38 -50.36 -5.11
N GLY A 401 -2.61 -49.34 -4.72
CA GLY A 401 -3.02 -48.26 -3.84
C GLY A 401 -3.43 -47.02 -4.62
N GLY A 402 -2.61 -45.97 -4.55
CA GLY A 402 -2.99 -44.64 -5.08
C GLY A 402 -3.28 -44.61 -6.57
N GLN A 403 -2.58 -45.40 -7.41
CA GLN A 403 -2.92 -45.44 -8.84
C GLN A 403 -4.30 -46.06 -9.09
N ALA A 404 -4.67 -47.13 -8.38
CA ALA A 404 -5.99 -47.74 -8.51
C ALA A 404 -7.08 -46.78 -8.04
N TYR A 405 -6.84 -46.06 -6.93
CA TYR A 405 -7.74 -45.03 -6.42
C TYR A 405 -7.97 -43.92 -7.46
N VAL A 406 -6.90 -43.31 -7.98
CA VAL A 406 -7.01 -42.20 -8.94
C VAL A 406 -7.69 -42.64 -10.25
N ASN A 407 -7.41 -43.84 -10.74
CA ASN A 407 -8.09 -44.37 -11.93
C ASN A 407 -9.59 -44.60 -11.71
N GLY A 408 -10.05 -44.68 -10.45
CA GLY A 408 -11.46 -44.81 -10.10
C GLY A 408 -12.18 -43.47 -9.91
N LEU A 409 -11.46 -42.34 -9.90
CA LEU A 409 -12.04 -41.01 -9.72
C LEU A 409 -12.71 -40.51 -11.01
N ASN A 410 -13.78 -39.74 -10.86
CA ASN A 410 -14.35 -38.97 -11.94
C ASN A 410 -13.83 -37.52 -11.88
N LEU A 411 -12.84 -37.19 -12.72
CA LEU A 411 -12.22 -35.86 -12.74
C LEU A 411 -12.79 -34.94 -13.84
N THR A 412 -13.94 -35.30 -14.40
CA THR A 412 -14.48 -34.67 -15.61
C THR A 412 -15.93 -34.22 -15.50
N ASP A 413 -16.56 -34.42 -14.35
CA ASP A 413 -17.89 -33.86 -14.12
C ASP A 413 -17.81 -32.37 -13.78
N THR A 414 -18.93 -31.82 -13.34
CA THR A 414 -19.07 -30.41 -13.00
C THR A 414 -18.58 -30.09 -11.58
N ASP A 415 -18.27 -31.10 -10.76
CA ASP A 415 -17.72 -30.88 -9.43
C ASP A 415 -16.24 -30.49 -9.55
N THR A 416 -15.75 -29.58 -8.70
CA THR A 416 -14.33 -29.26 -8.64
C THR A 416 -13.52 -30.34 -7.92
N GLY A 417 -14.21 -31.23 -7.20
CA GLY A 417 -13.60 -32.21 -6.30
C GLY A 417 -13.13 -31.57 -5.00
N SER A 418 -13.71 -30.43 -4.62
CA SER A 418 -13.51 -29.80 -3.32
C SER A 418 -13.90 -30.76 -2.20
N VAL A 419 -13.25 -30.68 -1.05
CA VAL A 419 -13.66 -31.41 0.17
C VAL A 419 -15.10 -31.08 0.60
N HIS A 420 -15.62 -29.92 0.20
CA HIS A 420 -16.99 -29.48 0.42
C HIS A 420 -17.97 -29.93 -0.69
N GLY A 421 -17.46 -30.67 -1.67
CA GLY A 421 -18.16 -31.15 -2.87
C GLY A 421 -18.98 -32.42 -2.66
N SER A 422 -19.53 -32.92 -3.77
CA SER A 422 -20.48 -34.02 -3.75
C SER A 422 -19.86 -35.37 -3.41
N GLU A 423 -18.57 -35.59 -3.66
CA GLU A 423 -17.85 -36.81 -3.24
C GLU A 423 -17.82 -37.00 -1.72
N TYR A 424 -17.99 -35.91 -0.97
CA TYR A 424 -17.85 -35.88 0.48
C TYR A 424 -19.19 -35.64 1.20
N GLY A 425 -20.30 -35.78 0.47
CA GLY A 425 -21.66 -35.64 1.01
C GLY A 425 -22.25 -34.23 0.90
N GLY A 426 -21.55 -33.31 0.25
CA GLY A 426 -22.02 -31.98 -0.09
C GLY A 426 -22.90 -31.95 -1.35
N ALA A 427 -23.24 -30.74 -1.79
CA ALA A 427 -23.82 -30.52 -3.12
C ALA A 427 -22.71 -30.45 -4.17
N VAL A 428 -23.06 -30.67 -5.45
CA VAL A 428 -22.11 -30.46 -6.55
C VAL A 428 -21.62 -29.02 -6.54
N LYS A 429 -20.29 -28.81 -6.54
CA LYS A 429 -19.67 -27.49 -6.53
C LYS A 429 -18.93 -27.23 -7.83
N ASP A 430 -19.37 -26.25 -8.61
CA ASP A 430 -18.50 -25.66 -9.63
C ASP A 430 -17.55 -24.63 -8.96
N SER A 431 -16.60 -24.09 -9.73
CA SER A 431 -15.61 -23.15 -9.17
C SER A 431 -16.22 -21.90 -8.53
N ALA A 432 -17.42 -21.48 -8.93
CA ALA A 432 -18.11 -20.32 -8.38
C ALA A 432 -18.92 -20.65 -7.12
N ALA A 433 -19.20 -21.93 -6.84
CA ALA A 433 -20.04 -22.36 -5.72
C ALA A 433 -19.23 -22.91 -4.53
N VAL A 434 -17.92 -23.05 -4.67
CA VAL A 434 -17.01 -23.53 -3.62
C VAL A 434 -17.03 -22.56 -2.44
N VAL A 435 -16.78 -21.28 -2.71
CA VAL A 435 -16.88 -20.22 -1.71
C VAL A 435 -18.31 -19.67 -1.78
N SER A 436 -19.05 -19.81 -0.68
CA SER A 436 -20.45 -19.35 -0.63
C SER A 436 -20.51 -17.84 -0.70
N ASP A 437 -21.31 -17.25 -1.59
CA ASP A 437 -21.67 -15.82 -1.72
C ASP A 437 -22.70 -15.30 -0.69
N ASP A 438 -23.13 -16.15 0.24
CA ASP A 438 -24.19 -15.79 1.18
C ASP A 438 -23.69 -14.82 2.27
N ALA A 439 -24.36 -13.67 2.37
CA ALA A 439 -24.15 -12.66 3.40
C ALA A 439 -24.26 -13.19 4.85
N SER A 440 -24.84 -14.37 5.07
CA SER A 440 -24.83 -15.05 6.37
C SER A 440 -23.42 -15.49 6.83
N TYR A 441 -22.46 -15.57 5.92
CA TYR A 441 -21.06 -15.89 6.20
C TYR A 441 -20.23 -14.66 6.61
N ILE A 442 -20.80 -13.46 6.54
CA ILE A 442 -20.16 -12.18 6.94
C ILE A 442 -20.05 -12.07 8.46
N SER A 443 -21.02 -12.62 9.21
CA SER A 443 -20.97 -12.62 10.67
C SER A 443 -20.02 -13.73 11.16
N GLY A 444 -18.86 -13.35 11.70
CA GLY A 444 -17.94 -14.29 12.34
C GLY A 444 -16.54 -14.37 11.74
N PHE A 445 -16.11 -13.43 10.90
CA PHE A 445 -14.68 -13.25 10.65
C PHE A 445 -13.98 -12.93 11.97
N THR A 446 -13.07 -13.80 12.40
CA THR A 446 -12.40 -13.73 13.71
C THR A 446 -10.92 -13.37 13.61
N SER A 447 -10.31 -13.53 12.44
CA SER A 447 -8.93 -13.10 12.18
C SER A 447 -8.74 -11.60 12.42
N GLN A 448 -7.60 -11.24 13.02
CA GLN A 448 -7.17 -9.85 13.16
C GLN A 448 -6.38 -9.43 11.92
N LEU A 449 -6.87 -8.42 11.21
CA LEU A 449 -6.36 -7.98 9.92
C LEU A 449 -6.02 -6.48 9.97
N THR A 450 -4.85 -6.11 9.48
CA THR A 450 -4.53 -4.73 9.08
C THR A 450 -4.45 -4.63 7.56
N TYR A 451 -5.19 -3.73 6.93
CA TYR A 451 -5.01 -3.46 5.50
C TYR A 451 -3.84 -2.50 5.31
N GLU A 452 -2.78 -2.98 4.66
CA GLU A 452 -1.66 -2.18 4.21
C GLU A 452 -1.85 -1.87 2.71
N SER A 453 -2.29 -0.65 2.42
CA SER A 453 -2.30 -0.16 1.04
C SER A 453 -0.89 -0.21 0.46
N ASP A 454 -0.72 -0.75 -0.74
CA ASP A 454 0.48 -0.52 -1.54
C ASP A 454 0.53 0.98 -1.88
N GLN A 455 1.20 1.76 -1.03
CA GLN A 455 1.31 3.21 -1.14
C GLN A 455 2.17 3.58 -2.37
N THR A 456 1.62 3.40 -3.57
CA THR A 456 2.20 3.96 -4.81
C THR A 456 1.81 5.41 -5.03
N SER A 457 0.94 5.99 -4.18
CA SER A 457 0.82 7.43 -4.07
C SER A 457 2.04 8.01 -3.36
N ASN A 458 3.12 8.18 -4.14
CA ASN A 458 4.33 8.85 -3.71
C ASN A 458 3.95 10.10 -2.90
N PRO A 459 4.40 10.18 -1.64
CA PRO A 459 4.16 11.34 -0.82
C PRO A 459 4.57 12.59 -1.59
N VAL A 460 3.70 13.61 -1.64
CA VAL A 460 4.01 14.82 -2.42
C VAL A 460 5.16 15.52 -1.72
N THR A 461 6.35 15.30 -2.25
CA THR A 461 7.59 15.88 -1.73
C THR A 461 7.74 17.25 -2.35
N MET A 462 7.43 18.27 -1.56
CA MET A 462 7.73 19.64 -1.94
C MET A 462 9.17 19.96 -1.54
N THR A 463 9.94 20.55 -2.46
CA THR A 463 11.29 21.05 -2.15
C THR A 463 11.21 22.55 -1.89
N PHE A 464 11.53 22.96 -0.66
CA PHE A 464 11.26 24.30 -0.12
C PHE A 464 12.43 25.28 -0.25
N SER A 465 13.60 24.83 -0.70
CA SER A 465 14.78 25.69 -0.81
C SER A 465 15.70 25.28 -1.96
N GLY A 466 16.56 26.21 -2.39
CA GLY A 466 17.72 25.90 -3.24
C GLY A 466 18.80 25.06 -2.54
N ASP A 467 18.65 24.79 -1.23
CA ASP A 467 19.53 23.93 -0.41
C ASP A 467 18.99 22.49 -0.25
N GLY A 468 17.81 22.17 -0.80
CA GLY A 468 17.28 20.81 -0.84
C GLY A 468 16.41 20.39 0.35
N ASP A 469 15.91 21.33 1.16
CA ASP A 469 14.93 21.02 2.22
C ASP A 469 13.64 20.48 1.61
N LYS A 470 13.26 19.27 2.03
CA LYS A 470 12.06 18.57 1.58
C LYS A 470 11.05 18.52 2.72
N SER A 471 9.79 18.75 2.40
CA SER A 471 8.69 18.41 3.29
C SER A 471 7.60 17.72 2.48
N THR A 472 6.98 16.78 3.15
CA THR A 472 6.17 15.76 2.54
C THR A 472 4.72 15.96 2.97
N LEU A 473 3.79 15.96 2.01
CA LEU A 473 2.38 15.84 2.30
C LEU A 473 1.94 14.40 2.04
N ASN A 474 1.19 13.86 3.00
CA ASN A 474 0.62 12.53 2.88
C ASN A 474 -0.61 12.61 1.96
N PRO A 475 -0.80 11.66 1.05
CA PRO A 475 -2.00 11.61 0.22
C PRO A 475 -3.25 11.38 1.08
N ILE A 476 -4.38 11.93 0.67
CA ILE A 476 -5.69 11.72 1.30
C ILE A 476 -6.57 10.97 0.31
N SER A 477 -6.83 9.70 0.59
CA SER A 477 -7.60 8.81 -0.28
C SER A 477 -9.11 9.12 -0.23
N PRO A 478 -9.86 8.95 -1.32
CA PRO A 478 -11.31 9.00 -1.27
C PRO A 478 -11.87 7.80 -0.51
N ILE A 479 -12.95 7.99 0.25
CA ILE A 479 -13.77 6.93 0.84
C ILE A 479 -15.08 6.85 0.05
N SER A 480 -15.42 5.66 -0.44
CA SER A 480 -16.72 5.37 -1.07
C SER A 480 -17.63 4.65 -0.07
N PHE A 481 -18.94 4.69 -0.31
CA PHE A 481 -19.92 3.92 0.46
C PHE A 481 -20.02 2.45 -0.01
N GLY A 482 -19.61 2.12 -1.24
CA GLY A 482 -19.53 0.74 -1.70
C GLY A 482 -20.88 0.06 -1.99
N ASP A 483 -20.99 -1.22 -1.65
CA ASP A 483 -22.09 -2.11 -2.06
C ASP A 483 -23.41 -1.83 -1.33
N THR A 484 -24.30 -1.09 -1.99
CA THR A 484 -25.66 -0.78 -1.52
C THR A 484 -26.64 -1.97 -1.61
N THR A 485 -26.24 -3.09 -2.22
CA THR A 485 -27.06 -4.31 -2.29
C THR A 485 -26.88 -5.18 -1.05
N THR A 486 -25.68 -5.20 -0.46
CA THR A 486 -25.40 -5.85 0.82
C THR A 486 -25.67 -4.91 1.99
N TYR A 487 -25.15 -3.68 1.93
CA TYR A 487 -25.29 -2.67 2.98
C TYR A 487 -26.54 -1.83 2.76
N ASN A 488 -27.66 -2.38 3.20
CA ASN A 488 -28.97 -1.73 3.14
C ASN A 488 -29.84 -2.05 4.35
N LEU A 489 -30.92 -1.31 4.48
CA LEU A 489 -31.86 -1.38 5.59
C LEU A 489 -33.07 -2.26 5.31
N SER A 490 -33.12 -2.99 4.20
CA SER A 490 -34.32 -3.73 3.72
C SER A 490 -34.73 -4.89 4.61
N SER A 491 -33.84 -5.42 5.44
CA SER A 491 -34.11 -6.48 6.41
C SER A 491 -33.46 -6.19 7.76
N VAL A 492 -33.85 -6.93 8.82
CA VAL A 492 -33.22 -6.76 10.15
C VAL A 492 -31.75 -7.15 10.08
N ASN A 493 -31.44 -8.26 9.39
CA ASN A 493 -30.08 -8.76 9.24
C ASN A 493 -29.20 -7.77 8.49
N SER A 494 -29.66 -7.30 7.32
CA SER A 494 -28.91 -6.33 6.51
C SER A 494 -28.73 -5.00 7.23
N ALA A 495 -29.72 -4.53 8.01
CA ALA A 495 -29.59 -3.32 8.81
C ALA A 495 -28.54 -3.47 9.93
N THR A 496 -28.46 -4.62 10.60
CA THR A 496 -27.42 -4.91 11.61
C THR A 496 -26.02 -4.92 10.98
N VAL A 497 -25.84 -5.64 9.87
CA VAL A 497 -24.57 -5.68 9.12
C VAL A 497 -24.18 -4.27 8.63
N THR A 498 -25.15 -3.46 8.21
CA THR A 498 -24.92 -2.08 7.78
C THR A 498 -24.44 -1.19 8.93
N MET A 499 -24.88 -1.40 10.17
CA MET A 499 -24.38 -0.63 11.33
C MET A 499 -22.89 -0.87 11.57
N GLU A 500 -22.45 -2.13 11.53
CA GLU A 500 -21.04 -2.51 11.70
C GLU A 500 -20.18 -1.90 10.58
N TYR A 501 -20.67 -1.93 9.35
CA TYR A 501 -20.00 -1.29 8.20
C TYR A 501 -19.86 0.24 8.36
N LEU A 502 -20.93 0.91 8.83
CA LEU A 502 -20.91 2.36 9.04
C LEU A 502 -19.91 2.78 10.14
N GLU A 503 -19.77 1.98 11.19
CA GLU A 503 -18.76 2.21 12.24
C GLU A 503 -17.33 2.11 11.66
N ALA A 504 -17.06 1.10 10.84
CA ALA A 504 -15.76 0.97 10.15
C ALA A 504 -15.47 2.14 9.20
N LEU A 505 -16.49 2.65 8.48
CA LEU A 505 -16.35 3.85 7.66
C LEU A 505 -16.10 5.12 8.51
N MET A 506 -16.72 5.23 9.69
CA MET A 506 -16.49 6.36 10.60
C MET A 506 -15.04 6.38 11.13
N ASP A 507 -14.48 5.22 11.46
CA ASP A 507 -13.08 5.09 11.88
C ASP A 507 -12.11 5.44 10.73
N SER A 508 -12.44 5.02 9.52
CA SER A 508 -11.69 5.37 8.31
C SER A 508 -11.66 6.89 8.08
N ILE A 509 -12.81 7.57 8.22
CA ILE A 509 -12.88 9.04 8.14
C ILE A 509 -12.05 9.69 9.26
N ALA A 510 -12.11 9.17 10.49
CA ALA A 510 -11.34 9.73 11.60
C ALA A 510 -9.82 9.65 11.33
N SER A 511 -9.35 8.54 10.75
CA SER A 511 -7.97 8.37 10.30
C SER A 511 -7.58 9.38 9.22
N LEU A 512 -8.41 9.56 8.18
CA LEU A 512 -8.14 10.56 7.14
C LEU A 512 -8.09 12.00 7.68
N ARG A 513 -8.98 12.36 8.61
CA ARG A 513 -8.97 13.69 9.25
C ARG A 513 -7.69 13.93 10.06
N SER A 514 -7.15 12.88 10.70
CA SER A 514 -5.84 12.95 11.34
C SER A 514 -4.73 13.30 10.34
N THR A 515 -4.73 12.63 9.17
CA THR A 515 -3.76 12.87 8.10
C THR A 515 -3.92 14.26 7.48
N VAL A 516 -5.14 14.73 7.23
CA VAL A 516 -5.41 16.10 6.77
C VAL A 516 -4.91 17.12 7.81
N GLY A 517 -5.16 16.88 9.09
CA GLY A 517 -4.67 17.72 10.18
C GLY A 517 -3.13 17.80 10.22
N ALA A 518 -2.45 16.69 10.00
CA ALA A 518 -0.99 16.65 9.89
C ALA A 518 -0.50 17.48 8.68
N ASN A 519 -1.12 17.31 7.51
CA ASN A 519 -0.82 18.07 6.29
C ASN A 519 -1.02 19.58 6.49
N MET A 520 -2.10 20.00 7.15
CA MET A 520 -2.36 21.40 7.48
C MET A 520 -1.29 21.98 8.42
N SER A 521 -0.88 21.21 9.44
CA SER A 521 0.17 21.62 10.39
C SER A 521 1.49 21.85 9.68
N VAL A 522 1.92 20.88 8.86
CA VAL A 522 3.14 20.96 8.04
C VAL A 522 3.08 22.15 7.09
N THR A 523 1.98 22.32 6.36
CA THR A 523 1.81 23.42 5.40
C THR A 523 1.86 24.79 6.08
N ARG A 524 1.22 24.94 7.25
CA ARG A 524 1.25 26.18 8.02
C ARG A 524 2.67 26.53 8.50
N ASN A 525 3.40 25.57 9.06
CA ASN A 525 4.78 25.78 9.50
C ASN A 525 5.71 26.21 8.36
N ASN A 526 5.51 25.62 7.17
CA ASN A 526 6.25 25.98 5.97
C ASN A 526 5.90 27.39 5.47
N LEU A 527 4.62 27.78 5.52
CA LEU A 527 4.17 29.13 5.15
C LEU A 527 4.79 30.19 6.06
N ASP A 528 4.82 29.95 7.38
CA ASP A 528 5.41 30.85 8.36
C ASP A 528 6.93 31.00 8.13
N THR A 529 7.61 29.88 7.87
CA THR A 529 9.05 29.85 7.54
C THR A 529 9.35 30.66 6.28
N LEU A 530 8.55 30.49 5.23
CA LEU A 530 8.72 31.16 3.95
C LEU A 530 8.39 32.65 4.02
N SER A 531 7.40 33.03 4.83
CA SER A 531 7.07 34.42 5.13
C SER A 531 8.24 35.14 5.79
N ASN A 532 8.86 34.51 6.78
CA ASN A 532 10.05 35.03 7.47
C ASN A 532 11.24 35.18 6.50
N ARG A 533 11.49 34.17 5.66
CA ARG A 533 12.57 34.20 4.66
C ARG A 533 12.35 35.23 3.57
N THR A 534 11.13 35.35 3.05
CA THR A 534 10.78 36.36 2.05
C THR A 534 11.01 37.76 2.59
N THR A 535 10.70 38.00 3.87
CA THR A 535 10.97 39.28 4.55
C THR A 535 12.48 39.54 4.68
N ALA A 536 13.25 38.53 5.09
CA ALA A 536 14.71 38.63 5.20
C ALA A 536 15.37 38.88 3.83
N LEU A 537 14.92 38.21 2.77
CA LEU A 537 15.38 38.41 1.39
C LEU A 537 15.00 39.80 0.89
N ALA A 538 13.79 40.30 1.17
CA ALA A 538 13.38 41.64 0.78
C ALA A 538 14.30 42.72 1.40
N GLN A 539 14.68 42.54 2.66
CA GLN A 539 15.65 43.43 3.31
C GLN A 539 17.05 43.30 2.70
N SER A 540 17.50 42.08 2.38
CA SER A 540 18.81 41.86 1.73
C SER A 540 18.87 42.48 0.32
N VAL A 541 17.82 42.30 -0.49
CA VAL A 541 17.70 42.93 -1.82
C VAL A 541 17.73 44.45 -1.71
N SER A 542 17.05 45.03 -0.71
CA SER A 542 17.14 46.47 -0.42
C SER A 542 18.59 46.87 -0.14
N ARG A 543 19.23 46.26 0.85
CA ARG A 543 20.62 46.58 1.24
C ARG A 543 21.63 46.47 0.09
N THR A 544 21.45 45.52 -0.83
CA THR A 544 22.34 45.35 -1.99
C THR A 544 22.08 46.39 -3.10
N GLY A 545 20.82 46.80 -3.28
CA GLY A 545 20.41 47.76 -4.31
C GLY A 545 20.51 49.23 -3.90
N ASP A 546 20.50 49.50 -2.60
CA ASP A 546 20.48 50.84 -2.05
C ASP A 546 21.84 51.54 -2.23
N THR A 547 21.79 52.85 -2.48
CA THR A 547 23.00 53.67 -2.57
C THR A 547 23.40 54.22 -1.20
N SER A 548 24.71 54.24 -0.91
CA SER A 548 25.23 54.92 0.28
C SER A 548 25.14 56.43 0.04
N ILE A 549 24.28 57.12 0.81
CA ILE A 549 24.10 58.57 0.67
C ILE A 549 25.42 59.30 0.96
N GLU A 550 26.23 58.81 1.89
CA GLU A 550 27.50 59.41 2.29
C GLU A 550 28.54 59.34 1.16
N ASP A 551 28.72 58.16 0.56
CA ASP A 551 29.69 57.96 -0.52
C ASP A 551 29.27 58.68 -1.80
N GLU A 552 27.98 58.65 -2.14
CA GLU A 552 27.46 59.32 -3.34
C GLU A 552 27.46 60.84 -3.17
N SER A 553 27.22 61.35 -1.96
CA SER A 553 27.35 62.79 -1.64
C SER A 553 28.80 63.25 -1.68
N LEU A 554 29.74 62.44 -1.20
CA LEU A 554 31.18 62.72 -1.28
C LEU A 554 31.69 62.69 -2.73
N SER A 555 31.25 61.70 -3.51
CA SER A 555 31.53 61.58 -4.94
C SER A 555 30.98 62.78 -5.72
N LEU A 556 29.74 63.19 -5.42
CA LEU A 556 29.11 64.38 -5.97
C LEU A 556 29.88 65.66 -5.62
N ALA A 557 30.32 65.81 -4.37
CA ALA A 557 31.11 66.94 -3.92
C ALA A 557 32.49 66.98 -4.62
N LYS A 558 33.18 65.84 -4.71
CA LYS A 558 34.48 65.71 -5.38
C LYS A 558 34.39 66.02 -6.87
N THR A 559 33.37 65.50 -7.56
CA THR A 559 33.15 65.76 -9.00
C THR A 559 32.79 67.22 -9.26
N ALA A 560 32.01 67.85 -8.38
CA ALA A 560 31.72 69.29 -8.45
C ALA A 560 33.00 70.15 -8.27
N ILE A 561 33.85 69.83 -7.30
CA ILE A 561 35.14 70.52 -7.08
C ILE A 561 36.07 70.34 -8.27
N LEU A 562 36.21 69.11 -8.80
CA LEU A 562 37.02 68.85 -10.00
C LEU A 562 36.51 69.58 -11.24
N GLN A 563 35.19 69.66 -11.43
CA GLN A 563 34.60 70.45 -12.50
C GLN A 563 34.98 71.93 -12.37
N GLN A 564 34.94 72.49 -11.16
CA GLN A 564 35.28 73.88 -10.89
C GLN A 564 36.79 74.14 -11.07
N MET A 565 37.65 73.26 -10.57
CA MET A 565 39.10 73.36 -10.74
C MET A 565 39.52 73.26 -12.21
N ASN A 566 38.94 72.35 -12.99
CA ASN A 566 39.26 72.23 -14.43
C ASN A 566 38.81 73.44 -15.24
N LEU A 567 37.67 74.05 -14.88
CA LEU A 567 37.24 75.31 -15.49
C LEU A 567 38.23 76.44 -15.15
N SER A 568 38.64 76.57 -13.90
CA SER A 568 39.62 77.57 -13.46
C SER A 568 41.01 77.36 -14.08
N MET A 569 41.49 76.12 -14.15
CA MET A 569 42.77 75.78 -14.79
C MET A 569 42.74 76.02 -16.29
N ARG A 570 41.61 75.82 -16.98
CA ARG A 570 41.48 76.18 -18.40
C ARG A 570 41.53 77.69 -18.61
N VAL A 571 40.88 78.46 -17.73
CA VAL A 571 40.95 79.93 -17.74
C VAL A 571 42.39 80.39 -17.49
N GLN A 572 43.08 79.80 -16.51
CA GLN A 572 44.46 80.12 -16.18
C GLN A 572 45.45 79.69 -17.28
N ALA A 573 45.25 78.53 -17.91
CA ALA A 573 46.06 78.07 -19.05
C ALA A 573 45.88 78.97 -20.27
N ASN A 574 44.66 79.43 -20.57
CA ASN A 574 44.44 80.43 -21.62
C ASN A 574 45.14 81.77 -21.30
N GLN A 575 45.17 82.19 -20.03
CA GLN A 575 45.91 83.39 -19.59
C GLN A 575 47.43 83.22 -19.73
N MET A 576 47.99 82.08 -19.31
CA MET A 576 49.42 81.78 -19.46
C MET A 576 49.85 81.64 -20.92
N VAL A 577 49.03 81.03 -21.79
CA VAL A 577 49.28 80.99 -23.23
C VAL A 577 49.34 82.41 -23.79
N SER A 578 48.43 83.29 -23.36
CA SER A 578 48.46 84.71 -23.73
C SER A 578 49.75 85.40 -23.27
N GLU A 579 50.22 85.16 -22.04
CA GLU A 579 51.49 85.72 -21.52
C GLU A 579 52.73 85.19 -22.25
N VAL A 580 52.80 83.89 -22.57
CA VAL A 580 53.92 83.28 -23.30
C VAL A 580 53.96 83.76 -24.75
N THR A 581 52.80 83.90 -25.41
CA THR A 581 52.75 84.52 -26.75
C THR A 581 53.24 85.96 -26.74
N MET A 582 52.97 86.71 -25.67
CA MET A 582 53.44 88.10 -25.52
C MET A 582 54.94 88.19 -25.20
N THR A 583 55.56 87.15 -24.63
CA THR A 583 57.01 87.10 -24.36
C THR A 583 57.84 86.53 -25.51
N LEU A 584 57.27 85.71 -26.40
CA LEU A 584 57.92 85.25 -27.65
C LEU A 584 57.84 86.29 -28.80
N LEU A 585 57.03 87.34 -28.63
CA LEU A 585 56.89 88.47 -29.56
C LEU A 585 57.77 89.68 -29.19
N ASN A 586 58.59 89.57 -28.14
CA ASN A 586 59.67 90.50 -27.78
C ASN A 586 61.01 89.78 -27.86
#